data_AF-A0A948UMS5-F1
#
_entry.id   AF-A0A948UMS5-F1
#
_cell.length_a   1.000
_cell.length_b   1.000
_cell.length_c   1.000
_cell.angle_alpha   90.00
_cell.angle_beta   90.00
_cell.angle_gamma   90.00
#
_symmetry.space_group_name_H-M   'P 1'
#
loop_
_entity.id
_entity.type
_entity.pdbx_description
1 polymer ?
#
loop_
_entity_poly.entity_id
_entity_poly.type
_entity_poly.pdbx_seq_one_letter_code
_entity_poly.pdbx_strand_id
1 'polypeptide(L)'
;MIPSDIIAVLQWWFVIFIIGAGFLPVTLLIFSRFFDKGYIFSKILGIAIASYAVFISSIIHVLPFNQITSVSIFLLVICVFYYFLPLKWRVIYLLKNHFKIFIFEEILFLAALFTWAYIHSFSPDIHGLEKYMDFGFINSILRADFLPPKDMWFTPDFINYYYYGHFITAFLTKLSGVTPALSFNLMLSTIFALCFTQTFSIGANLFTFAQKNLPRVKYKFRLTIAGLLTALLTTFAGNLHIIYAFFVPYATDNPKPPWELLFSPLTFPNSYWYPNATRYIYHTIHEFPIYSWVVADLHGHVLDIPFVLLIIALLLALFVNSDPLSTDEITDEKWKKSWFNSPLFKKF
;
A
#
# COMPACT_ATOMS: atom_id res chain seq x y z
N MET A 1 16.68 -8.44 13.54
CA MET A 1 17.10 -7.41 12.58
C MET A 1 18.51 -6.91 12.90
N ILE A 2 19.47 -7.20 12.04
CA ILE A 2 20.88 -6.75 12.14
C ILE A 2 21.08 -5.45 11.34
N PRO A 3 22.23 -4.74 11.49
CA PRO A 3 22.44 -3.46 10.81
C PRO A 3 22.29 -3.51 9.28
N SER A 4 22.68 -4.61 8.62
CA SER A 4 22.49 -4.79 7.17
C SER A 4 21.02 -4.82 6.76
N ASP A 5 20.14 -5.34 7.62
CA ASP A 5 18.71 -5.38 7.36
C ASP A 5 18.10 -3.98 7.41
N ILE A 6 18.56 -3.13 8.35
CA ILE A 6 18.14 -1.72 8.44
C ILE A 6 18.48 -1.00 7.13
N ILE A 7 19.68 -1.22 6.61
CA ILE A 7 20.11 -0.62 5.34
C ILE A 7 19.22 -1.10 4.20
N ALA A 8 18.88 -2.40 4.14
CA ALA A 8 17.98 -2.94 3.12
C ALA A 8 16.57 -2.34 3.21
N VAL A 9 16.01 -2.18 4.41
CA VAL A 9 14.72 -1.50 4.62
C VAL A 9 14.77 -0.05 4.12
N LEU A 10 15.82 0.70 4.45
CA LEU A 10 15.97 2.09 4.01
C LEU A 10 16.18 2.21 2.50
N GLN A 11 16.96 1.32 1.89
CA GLN A 11 17.17 1.26 0.44
C GLN A 11 15.86 0.97 -0.30
N TRP A 12 15.09 0.00 0.19
CA TRP A 12 13.77 -0.35 -0.34
C TRP A 12 12.78 0.80 -0.19
N TRP A 13 12.70 1.39 1.01
CA TRP A 13 11.89 2.56 1.28
C TRP A 13 12.23 3.72 0.35
N PHE A 14 13.52 3.99 0.14
CA PHE A 14 13.97 5.11 -0.68
C PHE A 14 13.49 4.98 -2.13
N VAL A 15 13.49 3.77 -2.71
CA VAL A 15 12.91 3.52 -4.04
C VAL A 15 11.43 3.88 -4.07
N ILE A 16 10.65 3.39 -3.09
CA ILE A 16 9.21 3.68 -2.99
C ILE A 16 8.98 5.18 -2.78
N PHE A 17 9.81 5.84 -1.98
CA PHE A 17 9.75 7.28 -1.75
C PHE A 17 9.99 8.06 -3.04
N ILE A 18 11.01 7.72 -3.83
CA ILE A 18 11.30 8.35 -5.12
C ILE A 18 10.15 8.15 -6.11
N ILE A 19 9.60 6.94 -6.18
CA ILE A 19 8.44 6.65 -7.03
C ILE A 19 7.24 7.52 -6.61
N GLY A 20 6.92 7.54 -5.31
CA GLY A 20 5.84 8.37 -4.78
C GLY A 20 6.07 9.86 -5.03
N ALA A 21 7.27 10.38 -4.77
CA ALA A 21 7.62 11.78 -5.00
C ALA A 21 7.46 12.17 -6.48
N GLY A 22 7.82 11.28 -7.40
CA GLY A 22 7.62 11.45 -8.83
C GLY A 22 6.15 11.60 -9.23
N PHE A 23 5.26 10.85 -8.58
CA PHE A 23 3.82 10.86 -8.86
C PHE A 23 3.00 11.80 -7.98
N LEU A 24 3.62 12.43 -6.97
CA LEU A 24 2.95 13.33 -6.04
C LEU A 24 2.17 14.45 -6.74
N PRO A 25 2.68 15.16 -7.76
CA PRO A 25 1.90 16.20 -8.41
C PRO A 25 0.60 15.71 -9.03
N VAL A 26 0.56 14.45 -9.50
CA VAL A 26 -0.65 13.84 -10.05
C VAL A 26 -1.68 13.64 -8.94
N THR A 27 -1.28 13.08 -7.80
CA THR A 27 -2.20 12.86 -6.68
C THR A 27 -2.67 14.17 -6.04
N LEU A 28 -1.83 15.21 -5.99
CA LEU A 28 -2.23 16.54 -5.52
C LEU A 28 -3.40 17.14 -6.33
N LEU A 29 -3.50 16.78 -7.62
CA LEU A 29 -4.59 17.23 -8.48
C LEU A 29 -5.84 16.35 -8.30
N ILE A 30 -5.67 15.03 -8.36
CA ILE A 30 -6.77 14.05 -8.24
C ILE A 30 -7.46 14.19 -6.87
N PHE A 31 -6.67 14.19 -5.80
CA PHE A 31 -7.13 14.26 -4.41
C PHE A 31 -7.12 15.69 -3.86
N SER A 32 -7.32 16.69 -4.73
CA SER A 32 -7.21 18.09 -4.34
C SER A 32 -8.18 18.53 -3.23
N ARG A 33 -9.29 17.80 -3.03
CA ARG A 33 -10.24 18.01 -1.92
C ARG A 33 -9.91 17.24 -0.64
N PHE A 34 -9.02 16.25 -0.69
CA PHE A 34 -8.60 15.52 0.50
C PHE A 34 -7.79 16.41 1.45
N PHE A 35 -7.80 16.14 2.75
CA PHE A 35 -7.07 16.93 3.74
C PHE A 35 -5.55 16.79 3.59
N ASP A 36 -5.09 15.61 3.16
CA ASP A 36 -3.71 15.19 2.93
C ASP A 36 -3.30 15.25 1.46
N LYS A 37 -4.20 15.67 0.57
CA LYS A 37 -3.96 15.75 -0.89
C LYS A 37 -3.49 14.43 -1.52
N GLY A 38 -3.81 13.30 -0.88
CA GLY A 38 -3.49 11.96 -1.36
C GLY A 38 -1.99 11.68 -1.50
N TYR A 39 -1.17 12.20 -0.58
CA TYR A 39 0.27 11.96 -0.60
C TYR A 39 0.61 10.46 -0.55
N ILE A 40 0.01 9.70 0.37
CA ILE A 40 0.29 8.26 0.47
C ILE A 40 -0.07 7.49 -0.80
N PHE A 41 -1.14 7.89 -1.48
CA PHE A 41 -1.59 7.25 -2.73
C PHE A 41 -0.61 7.46 -3.90
N SER A 42 0.28 8.46 -3.81
CA SER A 42 1.30 8.69 -4.85
C SER A 42 2.25 7.51 -5.02
N LYS A 43 2.57 6.81 -3.91
CA LYS A 43 3.46 5.65 -3.91
C LYS A 43 2.86 4.53 -4.74
N ILE A 44 1.65 4.08 -4.38
CA ILE A 44 1.01 2.97 -5.08
C ILE A 44 0.61 3.33 -6.52
N LEU A 45 0.18 4.57 -6.78
CA LEU A 45 -0.14 5.03 -8.13
C LEU A 45 1.11 5.03 -9.01
N GLY A 46 2.24 5.53 -8.48
CA GLY A 46 3.51 5.52 -9.19
C GLY A 46 4.03 4.11 -9.45
N ILE A 47 3.94 3.23 -8.45
CA ILE A 47 4.29 1.81 -8.62
C ILE A 47 3.41 1.19 -9.71
N ALA A 48 2.09 1.40 -9.67
CA ALA A 48 1.14 0.87 -10.65
C ALA A 48 1.51 1.26 -12.07
N ILE A 49 1.65 2.56 -12.33
CA ILE A 49 1.84 3.09 -13.68
C ILE A 49 3.25 2.76 -14.20
N ALA A 50 4.29 2.93 -13.37
CA ALA A 50 5.66 2.66 -13.79
C ALA A 50 5.89 1.17 -14.06
N SER A 51 5.44 0.29 -13.15
CA SER A 51 5.56 -1.16 -13.35
C SER A 51 4.73 -1.61 -14.56
N TYR A 52 3.51 -1.10 -14.74
CA TYR A 52 2.68 -1.45 -15.89
C TYR A 52 3.32 -1.05 -17.23
N ALA A 53 3.93 0.14 -17.31
CA ALA A 53 4.62 0.58 -18.51
C ALA A 53 5.81 -0.34 -18.85
N VAL A 54 6.59 -0.77 -17.85
CA VAL A 54 7.67 -1.75 -18.03
C VAL A 54 7.13 -3.12 -18.43
N PHE A 55 6.07 -3.57 -17.77
CA PHE A 55 5.40 -4.84 -18.03
C PHE A 55 4.95 -4.95 -19.49
N ILE A 56 4.22 -3.94 -19.97
CA ILE A 56 3.74 -3.89 -21.35
C ILE A 56 4.91 -3.82 -22.32
N SER A 57 5.88 -2.93 -22.09
CA SER A 57 7.06 -2.79 -22.95
C SER A 57 7.86 -4.09 -23.08
N SER A 58 7.89 -4.90 -22.02
CA SER A 58 8.56 -6.19 -22.00
C SER A 58 7.73 -7.28 -22.68
N ILE A 59 6.41 -7.35 -22.44
CA ILE A 59 5.51 -8.32 -23.11
C ILE A 59 5.52 -8.15 -24.63
N ILE A 60 5.51 -6.91 -25.12
CA ILE A 60 5.54 -6.64 -26.57
C ILE A 60 6.97 -6.70 -27.16
N HIS A 61 7.96 -7.07 -26.35
CA HIS A 61 9.36 -7.24 -26.75
C HIS A 61 10.04 -5.96 -27.30
N VAL A 62 9.63 -4.78 -26.83
CA VAL A 62 10.22 -3.49 -27.24
C VAL A 62 11.44 -3.14 -26.39
N LEU A 63 11.37 -3.33 -25.07
CA LEU A 63 12.50 -3.13 -24.16
C LEU A 63 12.62 -4.31 -23.19
N PRO A 64 13.84 -4.81 -22.91
CA PRO A 64 14.03 -5.90 -21.96
C PRO A 64 13.70 -5.43 -20.54
N PHE A 65 13.28 -6.35 -19.68
CA PHE A 65 13.07 -6.11 -18.26
C PHE A 65 14.40 -6.15 -17.52
N ASN A 66 15.08 -5.00 -17.39
CA ASN A 66 16.26 -4.85 -16.56
C ASN A 66 16.20 -3.54 -15.75
N GLN A 67 17.20 -3.30 -14.91
CA GLN A 67 17.20 -2.12 -14.02
C GLN A 67 17.27 -0.81 -14.81
N ILE A 68 18.09 -0.73 -15.86
CA ILE A 68 18.29 0.49 -16.66
C ILE A 68 17.01 0.85 -17.41
N THR A 69 16.36 -0.13 -18.05
CA THR A 69 15.10 0.09 -18.77
C THR A 69 13.99 0.48 -17.81
N SER A 70 13.91 -0.15 -16.64
CA SER A 70 12.93 0.17 -15.60
C SER A 70 13.06 1.62 -15.11
N VAL A 71 14.28 2.08 -14.81
CA VAL A 71 14.55 3.48 -14.42
C VAL A 71 14.25 4.44 -15.57
N SER A 72 14.65 4.09 -16.80
CA SER A 72 14.44 4.95 -17.98
C SER A 72 12.96 5.16 -18.27
N ILE A 73 12.16 4.09 -18.21
CA ILE A 73 10.71 4.16 -18.38
C ILE A 73 10.07 5.00 -17.26
N PHE A 74 10.47 4.79 -16.01
CA PHE A 74 9.98 5.59 -14.89
C PHE A 74 10.24 7.08 -15.09
N LEU A 75 11.47 7.47 -15.47
CA LEU A 75 11.82 8.85 -15.75
C LEU A 75 11.03 9.42 -16.93
N LEU A 76 10.87 8.65 -18.01
CA LEU A 76 10.08 9.05 -19.17
C LEU A 76 8.63 9.33 -18.79
N VAL A 77 8.00 8.42 -18.03
CA VAL A 77 6.62 8.57 -17.56
C VAL A 77 6.46 9.83 -16.72
N ILE A 78 7.40 10.11 -15.82
CA ILE A 78 7.42 11.35 -15.05
C ILE A 78 7.55 12.57 -15.96
N CYS A 79 8.52 12.57 -16.88
CA CYS A 79 8.73 13.69 -17.80
C CYS A 79 7.46 14.01 -18.61
N VAL A 80 6.77 12.98 -19.11
CA VAL A 80 5.50 13.10 -19.83
C VAL A 80 4.44 13.72 -18.92
N PHE A 81 4.23 13.20 -17.72
CA PHE A 81 3.24 13.75 -16.80
C PHE A 81 3.51 15.21 -16.44
N TYR A 82 4.77 15.56 -16.16
CA TYR A 82 5.15 16.94 -15.81
C TYR A 82 5.07 17.90 -17.00
N TYR A 83 5.29 17.42 -18.22
CA TYR A 83 5.11 18.21 -19.44
C TYR A 83 3.64 18.61 -19.62
N PHE A 84 2.72 17.66 -19.45
CA PHE A 84 1.28 17.89 -19.59
C PHE A 84 0.60 18.50 -18.36
N LEU A 85 1.33 18.74 -17.26
CA LEU A 85 0.74 19.22 -16.02
C LEU A 85 0.33 20.71 -16.15
N PRO A 86 -0.98 21.04 -16.21
CA PRO A 86 -1.43 22.37 -16.61
C PRO A 86 -1.23 23.44 -15.52
N LEU A 87 -0.92 23.05 -14.27
CA LEU A 87 -0.97 23.93 -13.10
C LEU A 87 0.26 23.81 -12.20
N LYS A 88 1.46 24.00 -12.77
CA LYS A 88 2.76 23.90 -12.07
C LYS A 88 2.82 24.72 -10.76
N TRP A 89 2.21 25.91 -10.74
CA TRP A 89 2.17 26.77 -9.55
C TRP A 89 1.23 26.27 -8.45
N ARG A 90 0.09 25.68 -8.82
CA ARG A 90 -0.86 25.08 -7.86
C ARG A 90 -0.20 23.93 -7.11
N VAL A 91 0.59 23.12 -7.81
CA VAL A 91 1.40 22.04 -7.23
C VAL A 91 2.37 22.59 -6.19
N ILE A 92 3.17 23.61 -6.53
CA ILE A 92 4.13 24.23 -5.60
C ILE A 92 3.42 24.80 -4.36
N TYR A 93 2.26 25.46 -4.54
CA TYR A 93 1.46 25.98 -3.45
C TYR A 93 0.94 24.86 -2.53
N LEU A 94 0.38 23.79 -3.09
CA LEU A 94 -0.13 22.65 -2.33
C LEU A 94 1.00 21.96 -1.56
N LEU A 95 2.16 21.75 -2.20
CA LEU A 95 3.36 21.19 -1.56
C LEU A 95 3.77 21.99 -0.34
N LYS A 96 3.91 23.32 -0.49
CA LYS A 96 4.34 24.20 0.62
C LYS A 96 3.34 24.25 1.77
N ASN A 97 2.05 24.14 1.50
CA ASN A 97 1.03 24.26 2.55
C ASN A 97 0.74 22.94 3.28
N HIS A 98 1.01 21.80 2.65
CA HIS A 98 0.68 20.48 3.18
C HIS A 98 1.94 19.65 3.54
N PHE A 99 3.15 20.22 3.44
CA PHE A 99 4.39 19.49 3.73
C PHE A 99 4.39 18.79 5.10
N LYS A 100 3.77 19.40 6.12
CA LYS A 100 3.71 18.82 7.47
C LYS A 100 2.91 17.53 7.52
N ILE A 101 1.80 17.44 6.78
CA ILE A 101 1.02 16.20 6.73
C ILE A 101 1.74 15.13 5.90
N PHE A 102 2.45 15.52 4.83
CA PHE A 102 3.25 14.56 4.05
C PHE A 102 4.38 13.95 4.89
N ILE A 103 5.09 14.77 5.69
CA ILE A 103 6.11 14.26 6.61
C ILE A 103 5.48 13.33 7.64
N PHE A 104 4.31 13.69 8.20
CA PHE A 104 3.62 12.84 9.16
C PHE A 104 3.23 11.47 8.55
N GLU A 105 2.62 11.47 7.37
CA GLU A 105 2.27 10.24 6.66
C GLU A 105 3.51 9.42 6.27
N GLU A 106 4.61 10.07 5.91
CA GLU A 106 5.86 9.39 5.62
C GLU A 106 6.46 8.72 6.86
N ILE A 107 6.45 9.41 8.00
CA ILE A 107 6.87 8.84 9.29
C ILE A 107 5.97 7.67 9.65
N LEU A 108 4.65 7.79 9.44
CA LEU A 108 3.70 6.72 9.71
C LEU A 108 3.95 5.51 8.81
N PHE A 109 4.20 5.74 7.52
CA PHE A 109 4.54 4.71 6.54
C PHE A 109 5.84 4.00 6.91
N LEU A 110 6.90 4.77 7.21
CA LEU A 110 8.18 4.23 7.67
C LEU A 110 8.03 3.43 8.96
N ALA A 111 7.31 3.96 9.94
CA ALA A 111 7.07 3.26 11.20
C ALA A 111 6.37 1.92 10.95
N ALA A 112 5.30 1.90 10.15
CA ALA A 112 4.59 0.67 9.80
C ALA A 112 5.48 -0.32 9.05
N LEU A 113 6.27 0.16 8.08
CA LEU A 113 7.23 -0.66 7.31
C LEU A 113 8.28 -1.29 8.23
N PHE A 114 8.89 -0.50 9.10
CA PHE A 114 9.90 -0.97 10.06
C PHE A 114 9.32 -1.94 11.09
N THR A 115 8.15 -1.62 11.65
CA THR A 115 7.48 -2.52 12.61
C THR A 115 7.21 -3.87 11.98
N TRP A 116 6.67 -3.90 10.76
CA TRP A 116 6.36 -5.16 10.10
C TRP A 116 7.61 -5.92 9.66
N ALA A 117 8.61 -5.22 9.11
CA ALA A 117 9.90 -5.83 8.76
C ALA A 117 10.60 -6.43 9.99
N TYR A 118 10.51 -5.76 11.14
CA TYR A 118 11.04 -6.28 12.40
C TYR A 118 10.33 -7.56 12.84
N ILE A 119 8.99 -7.60 12.78
CA ILE A 119 8.20 -8.80 13.09
C ILE A 119 8.58 -9.96 12.16
N HIS A 120 8.68 -9.72 10.85
CA HIS A 120 9.08 -10.75 9.88
C HIS A 120 10.52 -11.21 10.07
N SER A 121 11.40 -10.37 10.63
CA SER A 121 12.79 -10.77 10.89
C SER A 121 12.94 -11.92 11.90
N PHE A 122 11.90 -12.26 12.66
CA PHE A 122 11.89 -13.41 13.57
C PHE A 122 11.56 -14.74 12.87
N SER A 123 10.89 -14.71 11.72
CA SER A 123 10.61 -15.90 10.91
C SER A 123 10.58 -15.52 9.42
N PRO A 124 11.74 -15.15 8.84
CA PRO A 124 11.83 -14.68 7.45
C PRO A 124 11.80 -15.82 6.44
N ASP A 125 11.68 -17.07 6.91
CA ASP A 125 11.78 -18.27 6.10
C ASP A 125 10.64 -18.35 5.08
N ILE A 126 11.00 -18.59 3.83
CA ILE A 126 10.07 -18.78 2.72
C ILE A 126 9.65 -20.24 2.71
N HIS A 127 8.92 -20.63 3.74
CA HIS A 127 8.51 -22.01 3.99
C HIS A 127 7.01 -22.10 4.29
N GLY A 128 6.37 -23.12 3.71
CA GLY A 128 4.96 -23.43 3.90
C GLY A 128 4.01 -22.71 2.93
N LEU A 129 2.84 -23.32 2.76
CA LEU A 129 1.75 -22.83 1.92
C LEU A 129 2.22 -22.38 0.53
N GLU A 130 1.83 -21.18 0.10
CA GLU A 130 2.07 -20.65 -1.24
C GLU A 130 3.37 -19.84 -1.34
N LYS A 131 4.07 -19.59 -0.23
CA LYS A 131 5.29 -18.75 -0.20
C LYS A 131 6.37 -19.23 -1.16
N TYR A 132 6.55 -20.55 -1.26
CA TYR A 132 7.54 -21.13 -2.17
C TYR A 132 7.18 -20.86 -3.64
N MET A 133 5.89 -20.92 -3.96
CA MET A 133 5.37 -20.57 -5.30
C MET A 133 5.61 -19.11 -5.61
N ASP A 134 5.16 -18.22 -4.71
CA ASP A 134 5.29 -16.78 -4.90
C ASP A 134 6.75 -16.36 -5.08
N PHE A 135 7.63 -16.89 -4.24
CA PHE A 135 9.05 -16.62 -4.34
C PHE A 135 9.66 -17.16 -5.63
N GLY A 136 9.27 -18.37 -6.04
CA GLY A 136 9.76 -18.94 -7.29
C GLY A 136 9.28 -18.18 -8.52
N PHE A 137 8.05 -17.66 -8.53
CA PHE A 137 7.54 -16.75 -9.56
C PHE A 137 8.36 -15.46 -9.62
N ILE A 138 8.61 -14.81 -8.47
CA ILE A 138 9.47 -13.62 -8.39
C ILE A 138 10.85 -13.91 -8.97
N ASN A 139 11.47 -15.03 -8.59
CA ASN A 139 12.79 -15.40 -9.11
C ASN A 139 12.78 -15.72 -10.61
N SER A 140 11.70 -16.33 -11.13
CA SER A 140 11.58 -16.58 -12.56
C SER A 140 11.46 -15.27 -13.36
N ILE A 141 10.67 -14.32 -12.85
CA ILE A 141 10.53 -12.98 -13.41
C ILE A 141 11.87 -12.23 -13.39
N LEU A 142 12.63 -12.32 -12.29
CA LEU A 142 13.92 -11.63 -12.16
C LEU A 142 14.96 -12.13 -13.17
N ARG A 143 14.93 -13.42 -13.52
CA ARG A 143 15.80 -14.04 -14.52
C ARG A 143 15.34 -13.80 -15.97
N ALA A 144 14.12 -13.33 -16.19
CA ALA A 144 13.59 -13.11 -17.52
C ALA A 144 14.11 -11.78 -18.11
N ASP A 145 14.58 -11.83 -19.36
CA ASP A 145 14.88 -10.63 -20.14
C ASP A 145 13.61 -10.03 -20.75
N PHE A 146 12.67 -10.87 -21.17
CA PHE A 146 11.36 -10.47 -21.68
C PHE A 146 10.26 -11.30 -21.03
N LEU A 147 9.06 -10.73 -20.94
CA LEU A 147 7.87 -11.39 -20.41
C LEU A 147 7.06 -12.06 -21.53
N PRO A 148 6.30 -13.12 -21.23
CA PRO A 148 6.13 -13.78 -19.92
C PRO A 148 7.36 -14.58 -19.46
N PRO A 149 7.59 -14.74 -18.15
CA PRO A 149 8.68 -15.54 -17.62
C PRO A 149 8.38 -17.04 -17.75
N LYS A 150 9.44 -17.86 -17.76
CA LYS A 150 9.29 -19.33 -17.75
C LYS A 150 8.62 -19.80 -16.46
N ASP A 151 7.82 -20.85 -16.53
CA ASP A 151 7.29 -21.50 -15.35
C ASP A 151 8.43 -22.24 -14.62
N MET A 152 8.48 -22.14 -13.29
CA MET A 152 9.52 -22.78 -12.48
C MET A 152 9.36 -24.29 -12.33
N TRP A 153 8.15 -24.82 -12.52
CA TRP A 153 7.83 -26.25 -12.49
C TRP A 153 7.66 -26.86 -13.87
N PHE A 154 7.25 -26.05 -14.85
CA PHE A 154 6.87 -26.53 -16.17
C PHE A 154 7.72 -25.93 -17.30
N THR A 155 9.04 -25.90 -17.11
CA THR A 155 9.97 -25.47 -18.18
C THR A 155 9.92 -26.44 -19.38
N PRO A 156 9.94 -25.97 -20.65
CA PRO A 156 10.27 -24.60 -21.09
C PRO A 156 9.10 -23.61 -21.18
N ASP A 157 7.89 -24.02 -20.82
CA ASP A 157 6.68 -23.20 -20.96
C ASP A 157 6.66 -22.02 -19.98
N PHE A 158 5.70 -21.11 -20.18
CA PHE A 158 5.55 -19.87 -19.42
C PHE A 158 4.56 -20.02 -18.25
N ILE A 159 4.68 -19.14 -17.25
CA ILE A 159 3.74 -19.07 -16.12
C ILE A 159 2.32 -18.84 -16.65
N ASN A 160 1.43 -19.80 -16.42
CA ASN A 160 0.00 -19.69 -16.73
C ASN A 160 -0.81 -19.34 -15.46
N TYR A 161 -0.51 -18.17 -14.89
CA TYR A 161 -1.11 -17.68 -13.66
C TYR A 161 -1.17 -16.15 -13.64
N TYR A 162 -1.95 -15.55 -12.75
CA TYR A 162 -1.94 -14.10 -12.55
C TYR A 162 -0.68 -13.68 -11.76
N TYR A 163 0.39 -13.33 -12.45
CA TYR A 163 1.68 -13.03 -11.81
C TYR A 163 2.02 -11.52 -11.75
N TYR A 164 1.09 -10.63 -12.09
CA TYR A 164 1.39 -9.18 -12.15
C TYR A 164 1.84 -8.62 -10.80
N GLY A 165 1.23 -9.06 -9.69
CA GLY A 165 1.68 -8.65 -8.36
C GLY A 165 3.10 -9.15 -8.05
N HIS A 166 3.44 -10.40 -8.41
CA HIS A 166 4.82 -10.92 -8.31
C HIS A 166 5.79 -10.11 -9.18
N PHE A 167 5.33 -9.66 -10.35
CA PHE A 167 6.11 -8.78 -11.22
C PHE A 167 6.39 -7.43 -10.57
N ILE A 168 5.43 -6.84 -9.85
CA ILE A 168 5.66 -5.59 -9.09
C ILE A 168 6.75 -5.79 -8.05
N THR A 169 6.70 -6.91 -7.32
CA THR A 169 7.76 -7.26 -6.37
C THR A 169 9.11 -7.33 -7.07
N ALA A 170 9.21 -8.07 -8.19
CA ALA A 170 10.44 -8.20 -8.96
C ALA A 170 10.93 -6.86 -9.54
N PHE A 171 10.02 -5.99 -9.98
CA PHE A 171 10.32 -4.64 -10.45
C PHE A 171 10.97 -3.80 -9.35
N LEU A 172 10.39 -3.80 -8.13
CA LEU A 172 10.96 -3.12 -6.98
C LEU A 172 12.29 -3.75 -6.54
N THR A 173 12.44 -5.08 -6.63
CA THR A 173 13.72 -5.77 -6.39
C THR A 173 14.81 -5.28 -7.36
N LYS A 174 14.53 -5.18 -8.67
CA LYS A 174 15.52 -4.66 -9.64
C LYS A 174 15.86 -3.19 -9.39
N LEU A 175 14.87 -2.35 -9.07
CA LEU A 175 15.11 -0.93 -8.80
C LEU A 175 15.93 -0.69 -7.54
N SER A 176 15.62 -1.44 -6.47
CA SER A 176 16.31 -1.30 -5.20
C SER A 176 17.65 -1.98 -5.19
N GLY A 177 17.85 -3.07 -5.94
CA GLY A 177 19.09 -3.84 -5.93
C GLY A 177 19.26 -4.70 -4.67
N VAL A 178 18.22 -4.86 -3.85
CA VAL A 178 18.23 -5.80 -2.72
C VAL A 178 18.09 -7.25 -3.22
N THR A 179 18.49 -8.22 -2.40
CA THR A 179 18.36 -9.64 -2.78
C THR A 179 16.90 -10.08 -2.84
N PRO A 180 16.55 -11.10 -3.65
CA PRO A 180 15.18 -11.59 -3.76
C PRO A 180 14.58 -11.99 -2.40
N ALA A 181 15.36 -12.67 -1.55
CA ALA A 181 14.93 -13.12 -0.23
C ALA A 181 14.55 -11.97 0.71
N LEU A 182 15.31 -10.86 0.66
CA LEU A 182 14.97 -9.65 1.40
C LEU A 182 13.75 -8.95 0.79
N SER A 183 13.71 -8.81 -0.54
CA SER A 183 12.58 -8.14 -1.21
C SER A 183 11.24 -8.83 -0.97
N PHE A 184 11.21 -10.15 -0.82
CA PHE A 184 9.98 -10.89 -0.50
C PHE A 184 9.37 -10.40 0.83
N ASN A 185 10.19 -10.40 1.89
CA ASN A 185 9.80 -9.95 3.23
C ASN A 185 9.53 -8.44 3.28
N LEU A 186 10.32 -7.64 2.55
CA LEU A 186 10.12 -6.19 2.47
C LEU A 186 8.85 -5.82 1.70
N MET A 187 8.46 -6.59 0.69
CA MET A 187 7.20 -6.39 -0.02
C MET A 187 6.00 -6.66 0.89
N LEU A 188 6.01 -7.74 1.68
CA LEU A 188 4.98 -7.99 2.71
C LEU A 188 4.85 -6.80 3.67
N SER A 189 5.98 -6.26 4.10
CA SER A 189 6.05 -5.09 4.98
C SER A 189 5.55 -3.82 4.28
N THR A 190 5.76 -3.71 2.97
CA THR A 190 5.28 -2.59 2.15
C THR A 190 3.77 -2.65 1.98
N ILE A 191 3.22 -3.81 1.69
CA ILE A 191 1.76 -4.00 1.55
C ILE A 191 1.08 -3.66 2.87
N PHE A 192 1.61 -4.14 4.00
CA PHE A 192 1.13 -3.77 5.33
C PHE A 192 1.18 -2.26 5.56
N ALA A 193 2.34 -1.63 5.29
CA ALA A 193 2.52 -0.19 5.50
C ALA A 193 1.60 0.65 4.63
N LEU A 194 1.41 0.27 3.37
CA LEU A 194 0.45 0.92 2.45
C LEU A 194 -0.98 0.73 2.95
N CYS A 195 -1.39 -0.49 3.31
CA CYS A 195 -2.71 -0.76 3.86
C CYS A 195 -3.00 0.15 5.06
N PHE A 196 -2.09 0.20 6.03
CA PHE A 196 -2.24 1.00 7.24
C PHE A 196 -2.34 2.50 6.94
N THR A 197 -1.48 3.03 6.08
CA THR A 197 -1.42 4.47 5.81
C THR A 197 -2.49 4.97 4.83
N GLN A 198 -2.88 4.15 3.85
CA GLN A 198 -3.98 4.46 2.94
C GLN A 198 -5.33 4.46 3.68
N THR A 199 -5.56 3.47 4.55
CA THR A 199 -6.79 3.43 5.37
C THR A 199 -6.83 4.55 6.40
N PHE A 200 -5.67 4.97 6.94
CA PHE A 200 -5.56 6.21 7.72
C PHE A 200 -6.07 7.42 6.93
N SER A 201 -5.55 7.61 5.71
CA SER A 201 -5.96 8.74 4.85
C SER A 201 -7.45 8.66 4.49
N ILE A 202 -7.97 7.50 4.11
CA ILE A 202 -9.40 7.31 3.79
C ILE A 202 -10.27 7.64 5.01
N GLY A 203 -9.97 7.07 6.18
CA GLY A 203 -10.74 7.29 7.40
C GLY A 203 -10.76 8.74 7.86
N ALA A 204 -9.60 9.41 7.82
CA ALA A 204 -9.49 10.82 8.15
C ALA A 204 -10.22 11.72 7.13
N ASN A 205 -10.21 11.37 5.83
CA ASN A 205 -10.98 12.07 4.81
C ASN A 205 -12.49 11.85 4.98
N LEU A 206 -12.96 10.63 5.25
CA LEU A 206 -14.37 10.37 5.56
C LEU A 206 -14.85 11.17 6.78
N PHE A 207 -14.03 11.22 7.85
CA PHE A 207 -14.31 12.04 9.02
C PHE A 207 -14.39 13.53 8.67
N THR A 208 -13.48 14.02 7.81
CA THR A 208 -13.48 15.40 7.31
C THR A 208 -14.80 15.73 6.60
N PHE A 209 -15.24 14.86 5.69
CA PHE A 209 -16.46 15.11 4.91
C PHE A 209 -17.74 14.94 5.72
N ALA A 210 -17.74 14.09 6.75
CA ALA A 210 -18.87 13.91 7.65
C ALA A 210 -19.07 15.09 8.61
N GLN A 211 -18.02 15.87 8.90
CA GLN A 211 -18.04 16.83 10.00
C GLN A 211 -17.99 18.29 9.54
N LYS A 212 -19.12 18.99 9.63
CA LYS A 212 -19.24 20.37 9.14
C LYS A 212 -18.89 21.48 10.16
N ASN A 213 -18.89 21.22 11.48
CA ASN A 213 -18.94 22.30 12.50
C ASN A 213 -18.04 22.14 13.78
N LEU A 214 -16.77 21.70 13.68
CA LEU A 214 -15.89 21.64 14.87
C LEU A 214 -14.84 22.77 14.95
N PRO A 215 -14.45 23.22 16.17
CA PRO A 215 -13.30 24.10 16.39
C PRO A 215 -11.98 23.49 15.86
N ARG A 216 -11.15 24.29 15.16
CA ARG A 216 -9.95 23.83 14.41
C ARG A 216 -8.97 22.93 15.19
N VAL A 217 -8.74 23.17 16.47
CA VAL A 217 -7.77 22.37 17.27
C VAL A 217 -8.35 21.00 17.62
N LYS A 218 -9.58 20.98 18.15
CA LYS A 218 -10.30 19.73 18.43
C LYS A 218 -10.53 18.91 17.15
N TYR A 219 -10.70 19.60 16.02
CA TYR A 219 -10.84 19.00 14.70
C TYR A 219 -9.59 18.20 14.30
N LYS A 220 -8.38 18.80 14.33
CA LYS A 220 -7.14 18.09 13.93
C LYS A 220 -6.84 16.86 14.79
N PHE A 221 -7.04 16.96 16.10
CA PHE A 221 -6.82 15.81 17.00
C PHE A 221 -7.80 14.68 16.72
N ARG A 222 -9.09 14.99 16.59
CA ARG A 222 -10.13 13.99 16.28
C ARG A 222 -9.95 13.38 14.89
N LEU A 223 -9.51 14.17 13.91
CA LEU A 223 -9.16 13.72 12.57
C LEU A 223 -8.07 12.64 12.62
N THR A 224 -6.96 12.91 13.33
CA THR A 224 -5.86 11.95 13.47
C THR A 224 -6.34 10.68 14.19
N ILE A 225 -7.14 10.80 15.25
CA ILE A 225 -7.72 9.64 15.93
C ILE A 225 -8.63 8.84 14.99
N ALA A 226 -9.51 9.49 14.24
CA ALA A 226 -10.40 8.81 13.31
C ALA A 226 -9.62 8.05 12.23
N GLY A 227 -8.58 8.67 11.67
CA GLY A 227 -7.68 8.02 10.73
C GLY A 227 -6.96 6.83 11.37
N LEU A 228 -6.35 7.00 12.55
CA LEU A 228 -5.61 5.92 13.23
C LEU A 228 -6.53 4.77 13.65
N LEU A 229 -7.74 5.05 14.14
CA LEU A 229 -8.73 4.02 14.45
C LEU A 229 -9.13 3.27 13.18
N THR A 230 -9.35 3.96 12.07
CA THR A 230 -9.67 3.32 10.79
C THR A 230 -8.53 2.40 10.33
N ALA A 231 -7.28 2.88 10.44
CA ALA A 231 -6.11 2.10 10.09
C ALA A 231 -5.94 0.86 10.98
N LEU A 232 -6.05 1.02 12.30
CA LEU A 232 -5.96 -0.08 13.26
C LEU A 232 -7.06 -1.11 13.05
N LEU A 233 -8.31 -0.68 12.92
CA LEU A 233 -9.45 -1.59 12.75
C LEU A 233 -9.35 -2.35 11.42
N THR A 234 -9.07 -1.66 10.32
CA THR A 234 -8.97 -2.32 9.01
C THR A 234 -7.81 -3.30 8.96
N THR A 235 -6.68 -2.96 9.59
CA THR A 235 -5.46 -3.78 9.54
C THR A 235 -5.51 -4.95 10.53
N PHE A 236 -6.11 -4.78 11.72
CA PHE A 236 -5.98 -5.74 12.83
C PHE A 236 -7.28 -6.35 13.35
N ALA A 237 -8.45 -5.76 13.14
CA ALA A 237 -9.68 -6.23 13.83
C ALA A 237 -10.04 -7.68 13.47
N GLY A 238 -9.85 -8.07 12.20
CA GLY A 238 -10.24 -9.38 11.70
C GLY A 238 -11.72 -9.69 12.01
N ASN A 239 -12.01 -10.95 12.31
CA ASN A 239 -13.36 -11.42 12.66
C ASN A 239 -13.47 -11.94 14.12
N LEU A 240 -12.51 -11.59 14.99
CA LEU A 240 -12.45 -12.02 16.39
C LEU A 240 -12.39 -13.54 16.64
N HIS A 241 -12.25 -14.36 15.59
CA HIS A 241 -12.19 -15.83 15.72
C HIS A 241 -11.00 -16.32 16.55
N ILE A 242 -9.96 -15.51 16.72
CA ILE A 242 -8.82 -15.80 17.60
C ILE A 242 -9.22 -16.06 19.07
N ILE A 243 -10.42 -15.62 19.49
CA ILE A 243 -10.93 -15.90 20.83
C ILE A 243 -10.97 -17.40 21.15
N TYR A 244 -11.16 -18.26 20.14
CA TYR A 244 -11.10 -19.72 20.27
C TYR A 244 -9.79 -20.24 20.87
N ALA A 245 -8.69 -19.51 20.71
CA ALA A 245 -7.39 -19.90 21.28
C ALA A 245 -7.36 -19.88 22.81
N PHE A 246 -8.32 -19.20 23.46
CA PHE A 246 -8.44 -19.07 24.92
C PHE A 246 -9.50 -20.00 25.54
N PHE A 247 -10.04 -20.94 24.77
CA PHE A 247 -10.97 -21.96 25.26
C PHE A 247 -10.27 -23.31 25.46
N VAL A 248 -10.92 -24.24 26.15
CA VAL A 248 -10.43 -25.63 26.22
C VAL A 248 -10.21 -26.22 24.81
N PRO A 249 -9.25 -27.14 24.63
CA PRO A 249 -9.00 -27.82 23.36
C PRO A 249 -10.30 -28.37 22.73
N TYR A 250 -10.47 -28.12 21.44
CA TYR A 250 -11.64 -28.52 20.66
C TYR A 250 -11.22 -29.23 19.37
N ALA A 251 -12.15 -29.95 18.74
CA ALA A 251 -11.93 -30.59 17.45
C ALA A 251 -11.87 -29.54 16.34
N THR A 252 -10.74 -29.44 15.65
CA THR A 252 -10.48 -28.40 14.64
C THR A 252 -11.35 -28.54 13.40
N ASP A 253 -11.69 -29.77 13.02
CA ASP A 253 -12.42 -30.05 11.77
C ASP A 253 -13.90 -29.69 11.85
N ASN A 254 -14.45 -29.58 13.07
CA ASN A 254 -15.83 -29.20 13.32
C ASN A 254 -15.90 -28.34 14.59
N PRO A 255 -15.44 -27.06 14.52
CA PRO A 255 -15.39 -26.20 15.68
C PRO A 255 -16.81 -25.93 16.20
N LYS A 256 -17.04 -26.28 17.46
CA LYS A 256 -18.27 -25.89 18.16
C LYS A 256 -18.31 -24.37 18.36
N PRO A 257 -19.48 -23.75 18.49
CA PRO A 257 -19.55 -22.33 18.82
C PRO A 257 -18.84 -21.99 20.15
N PRO A 258 -18.31 -20.75 20.33
CA PRO A 258 -17.54 -20.40 21.52
C PRO A 258 -18.35 -20.53 22.83
N TRP A 259 -19.66 -20.31 22.78
CA TRP A 259 -20.55 -20.41 23.94
C TRP A 259 -20.79 -21.86 24.41
N GLU A 260 -20.42 -22.87 23.62
CA GLU A 260 -20.43 -24.29 24.01
C GLU A 260 -19.06 -24.75 24.57
N LEU A 261 -18.05 -23.90 24.49
CA LEU A 261 -16.71 -24.18 24.96
C LEU A 261 -16.48 -23.51 26.32
N LEU A 262 -15.76 -24.19 27.22
CA LEU A 262 -15.34 -23.60 28.48
C LEU A 262 -14.18 -22.65 28.24
N PHE A 263 -14.35 -21.37 28.61
CA PHE A 263 -13.28 -20.38 28.56
C PHE A 263 -12.18 -20.76 29.57
N SER A 264 -10.95 -20.94 29.08
CA SER A 264 -9.80 -21.35 29.89
C SER A 264 -8.50 -20.74 29.34
N PRO A 265 -8.17 -19.50 29.74
CA PRO A 265 -6.94 -18.83 29.29
C PRO A 265 -5.66 -19.58 29.60
N LEU A 266 -5.68 -20.45 30.62
CA LEU A 266 -4.56 -21.31 31.00
C LEU A 266 -4.19 -22.35 29.94
N THR A 267 -5.07 -22.58 28.96
CA THR A 267 -4.84 -23.51 27.85
C THR A 267 -4.24 -22.83 26.61
N PHE A 268 -3.96 -21.53 26.65
CA PHE A 268 -3.43 -20.79 25.49
C PHE A 268 -1.93 -21.06 25.25
N PRO A 269 -1.50 -21.23 23.98
CA PRO A 269 -2.33 -21.50 22.81
C PRO A 269 -2.86 -22.94 22.87
N ASN A 270 -4.17 -23.13 22.71
CA ASN A 270 -4.77 -24.45 22.64
C ASN A 270 -4.52 -25.08 21.24
N SER A 271 -5.29 -26.11 20.88
CA SER A 271 -5.31 -26.69 19.51
C SER A 271 -5.94 -25.77 18.44
N TYR A 272 -5.86 -24.44 18.59
CA TYR A 272 -6.39 -23.46 17.65
C TYR A 272 -5.75 -23.60 16.27
N TRP A 273 -6.58 -23.91 15.28
CA TRP A 273 -6.17 -23.95 13.88
C TRP A 273 -6.62 -22.66 13.18
N TYR A 274 -5.68 -21.72 13.02
CA TYR A 274 -5.94 -20.40 12.46
C TYR A 274 -6.67 -20.38 11.10
N PRO A 275 -6.53 -21.37 10.19
CA PRO A 275 -7.28 -21.41 8.93
C PRO A 275 -8.79 -21.54 9.11
N ASN A 276 -9.30 -21.97 10.27
CA ASN A 276 -10.74 -21.93 10.55
C ASN A 276 -11.30 -20.51 10.54
N ALA A 277 -10.47 -19.50 10.85
CA ALA A 277 -10.90 -18.10 10.87
C ALA A 277 -11.39 -17.62 9.49
N THR A 278 -10.97 -18.23 8.39
CA THR A 278 -11.36 -17.81 7.03
C THR A 278 -12.39 -18.73 6.37
N ARG A 279 -12.84 -19.79 7.05
CA ARG A 279 -13.70 -20.86 6.51
C ARG A 279 -15.09 -20.88 7.14
N TYR A 280 -15.65 -19.71 7.45
CA TYR A 280 -16.97 -19.60 8.07
C TYR A 280 -18.13 -19.75 7.06
N ILE A 281 -17.87 -19.62 5.75
CA ILE A 281 -18.78 -20.03 4.68
C ILE A 281 -18.26 -21.33 4.08
N TYR A 282 -19.15 -22.32 3.92
CA TYR A 282 -18.80 -23.66 3.46
C TYR A 282 -18.11 -23.63 2.08
N HIS A 283 -16.98 -24.34 1.94
CA HIS A 283 -16.15 -24.41 0.72
C HIS A 283 -15.60 -23.07 0.19
N THR A 284 -15.41 -22.09 1.06
CA THR A 284 -14.86 -20.79 0.66
C THR A 284 -13.75 -20.35 1.59
N ILE A 285 -12.88 -19.48 1.07
CA ILE A 285 -11.80 -18.83 1.82
C ILE A 285 -12.06 -17.33 1.80
N HIS A 286 -12.26 -16.75 2.98
CA HIS A 286 -12.52 -15.33 3.18
C HIS A 286 -11.40 -14.73 4.03
N GLU A 287 -10.31 -14.35 3.37
CA GLU A 287 -9.18 -13.72 4.05
C GLU A 287 -9.45 -12.25 4.34
N PHE A 288 -8.84 -11.78 5.42
CA PHE A 288 -8.89 -10.39 5.87
C PHE A 288 -7.49 -9.98 6.30
N PRO A 289 -7.17 -8.68 6.34
CA PRO A 289 -5.78 -8.20 6.45
C PRO A 289 -4.95 -8.90 7.53
N ILE A 290 -5.43 -8.99 8.78
CA ILE A 290 -4.67 -9.64 9.86
C ILE A 290 -4.41 -11.14 9.63
N TYR A 291 -5.26 -11.83 8.87
CA TYR A 291 -4.98 -13.22 8.47
C TYR A 291 -3.80 -13.27 7.50
N SER A 292 -3.85 -12.48 6.43
CA SER A 292 -2.78 -12.41 5.42
C SER A 292 -1.45 -11.92 5.99
N TRP A 293 -1.49 -11.03 6.99
CA TRP A 293 -0.34 -10.59 7.77
C TRP A 293 0.35 -11.72 8.54
N VAL A 294 -0.43 -12.63 9.10
CA VAL A 294 0.07 -13.80 9.85
C VAL A 294 0.56 -14.89 8.90
N VAL A 295 -0.19 -15.17 7.83
CA VAL A 295 0.19 -16.15 6.81
C VAL A 295 1.46 -15.71 6.09
N ALA A 296 1.52 -14.43 5.70
CA ALA A 296 2.68 -13.78 5.12
C ALA A 296 3.19 -14.44 3.84
N ASP A 297 2.27 -14.73 2.92
CA ASP A 297 2.56 -15.06 1.53
C ASP A 297 2.31 -13.85 0.62
N LEU A 298 2.96 -13.85 -0.54
CA LEU A 298 2.78 -12.79 -1.54
C LEU A 298 1.76 -13.27 -2.57
N HIS A 299 0.63 -13.77 -2.08
CA HIS A 299 -0.44 -14.20 -2.96
C HIS A 299 -1.15 -12.98 -3.58
N GLY A 300 -1.80 -13.16 -4.73
CA GLY A 300 -2.30 -12.02 -5.48
C GLY A 300 -3.36 -11.19 -4.73
N HIS A 301 -4.18 -11.81 -3.87
CA HIS A 301 -5.14 -11.06 -3.06
C HIS A 301 -4.45 -10.15 -2.03
N VAL A 302 -3.29 -10.55 -1.48
CA VAL A 302 -2.49 -9.73 -0.56
C VAL A 302 -1.85 -8.58 -1.31
N LEU A 303 -1.25 -8.88 -2.47
CA LEU A 303 -0.63 -7.90 -3.35
C LEU A 303 -1.62 -6.85 -3.88
N ASP A 304 -2.89 -7.20 -4.01
CA ASP A 304 -3.95 -6.32 -4.51
C ASP A 304 -4.48 -5.32 -3.47
N ILE A 305 -4.31 -5.57 -2.15
CA ILE A 305 -4.82 -4.72 -1.07
C ILE A 305 -4.55 -3.21 -1.30
N PRO A 306 -3.31 -2.77 -1.63
CA PRO A 306 -3.04 -1.36 -1.80
C PRO A 306 -3.69 -0.73 -3.04
N PHE A 307 -3.97 -1.54 -4.07
CA PHE A 307 -4.64 -1.11 -5.29
C PHE A 307 -6.15 -0.97 -5.08
N VAL A 308 -6.77 -1.92 -4.35
CA VAL A 308 -8.17 -1.80 -3.94
C VAL A 308 -8.38 -0.53 -3.12
N LEU A 309 -7.50 -0.24 -2.17
CA LEU A 309 -7.56 0.99 -1.36
C LEU A 309 -7.34 2.27 -2.20
N LEU A 310 -6.46 2.22 -3.21
CA LEU A 310 -6.32 3.31 -4.17
C LEU A 310 -7.63 3.54 -4.94
N ILE A 311 -8.28 2.48 -5.42
CA ILE A 311 -9.55 2.56 -6.15
C ILE A 311 -10.64 3.16 -5.24
N ILE A 312 -10.74 2.71 -3.98
CA ILE A 312 -11.69 3.27 -3.00
C ILE A 312 -11.44 4.77 -2.82
N ALA A 313 -10.18 5.19 -2.66
CA ALA A 313 -9.83 6.59 -2.54
C ALA A 313 -10.20 7.38 -3.81
N LEU A 314 -9.94 6.85 -4.99
CA LEU A 314 -10.31 7.47 -6.27
C LEU A 314 -11.83 7.64 -6.39
N LEU A 315 -12.61 6.62 -6.03
CA LEU A 315 -14.08 6.70 -6.01
C LEU A 315 -14.57 7.75 -5.02
N LEU A 316 -13.96 7.82 -3.82
CA LEU A 316 -14.27 8.86 -2.84
C LEU A 316 -13.93 10.26 -3.37
N ALA A 317 -12.80 10.42 -4.05
CA ALA A 317 -12.41 11.68 -4.66
C ALA A 317 -13.37 12.09 -5.78
N LEU A 318 -13.81 11.17 -6.63
CA LEU A 318 -14.81 11.42 -7.67
C LEU A 318 -16.15 11.84 -7.06
N PHE A 319 -16.64 11.11 -6.06
CA PHE A 319 -17.88 11.42 -5.37
C PHE A 319 -17.83 12.83 -4.77
N VAL A 320 -16.78 13.16 -4.03
CA VAL A 320 -16.66 14.47 -3.38
C VAL A 320 -16.43 15.57 -4.39
N ASN A 321 -15.71 15.35 -5.50
CA ASN A 321 -15.51 16.35 -6.55
C ASN A 321 -16.79 16.67 -7.34
N SER A 322 -17.72 15.71 -7.43
CA SER A 322 -18.99 15.86 -8.15
C SER A 322 -20.05 16.68 -7.42
N ASP A 323 -19.90 16.92 -6.10
CA ASP A 323 -20.86 17.68 -5.30
C ASP A 323 -20.77 19.20 -5.64
N PRO A 324 -21.81 19.80 -6.25
CA PRO A 324 -21.85 21.22 -6.56
C PRO A 324 -22.12 22.09 -5.32
N LEU A 325 -22.60 21.53 -4.21
CA LEU A 325 -22.85 22.27 -2.97
C LEU A 325 -21.59 22.44 -2.11
N SER A 326 -20.50 21.77 -2.47
CA SER A 326 -19.20 21.89 -1.81
C SER A 326 -18.22 22.75 -2.63
N THR A 327 -18.71 23.61 -3.52
CA THR A 327 -17.89 24.60 -4.20
C THR A 327 -17.34 25.58 -3.18
N ASP A 328 -16.11 25.32 -2.72
CA ASP A 328 -15.22 26.33 -2.19
C ASP A 328 -14.89 27.34 -3.31
N GLU A 329 -15.88 28.10 -3.79
CA GLU A 329 -15.67 29.33 -4.60
C GLU A 329 -14.73 30.31 -3.87
N ILE A 330 -14.60 30.15 -2.55
CA ILE A 330 -13.70 30.90 -1.68
C ILE A 330 -12.22 30.57 -1.94
N THR A 331 -11.88 29.43 -2.57
CA THR A 331 -10.47 29.06 -2.80
C THR A 331 -9.87 29.72 -4.03
N ASP A 332 -10.63 29.91 -5.12
CA ASP A 332 -10.09 30.51 -6.35
C ASP A 332 -9.85 32.02 -6.22
N GLU A 333 -10.73 32.75 -5.51
CA GLU A 333 -10.51 34.19 -5.22
C GLU A 333 -9.41 34.43 -4.18
N LYS A 334 -9.34 33.63 -3.10
CA LYS A 334 -8.25 33.76 -2.12
C LYS A 334 -6.91 33.34 -2.70
N TRP A 335 -6.89 32.35 -3.59
CA TRP A 335 -5.69 31.94 -4.31
C TRP A 335 -5.19 33.06 -5.24
N LYS A 336 -6.07 33.65 -6.07
CA LYS A 336 -5.72 34.81 -6.90
C LYS A 336 -5.19 35.96 -6.04
N LYS A 337 -5.91 36.37 -4.98
CA LYS A 337 -5.49 37.45 -4.08
C LYS A 337 -4.18 37.16 -3.33
N SER A 338 -3.92 35.93 -2.91
CA SER A 338 -2.68 35.55 -2.22
C SER A 338 -1.48 35.48 -3.17
N TRP A 339 -1.70 35.11 -4.44
CA TRP A 339 -0.65 35.00 -5.44
C TRP A 339 -0.12 36.37 -5.88
N PHE A 340 -1.02 37.28 -6.27
CA PHE A 340 -0.68 38.65 -6.67
C PHE A 340 -0.02 39.46 -5.55
N ASN A 341 -0.27 39.09 -4.29
CA ASN A 341 0.34 39.74 -3.13
C ASN A 341 1.62 39.05 -2.62
N SER A 342 2.05 37.95 -3.23
CA SER A 342 3.25 37.23 -2.79
C SER A 342 4.54 37.97 -3.21
N PRO A 343 5.62 37.93 -2.41
CA PRO A 343 6.91 38.55 -2.74
C PRO A 343 7.54 38.01 -4.04
N LEU A 344 7.12 36.82 -4.47
CA LEU A 344 7.55 36.16 -5.70
C LEU A 344 6.96 36.83 -6.96
N PHE A 345 5.74 37.37 -6.88
CA PHE A 345 5.11 38.08 -8.00
C PHE A 345 5.67 39.49 -8.16
N LYS A 346 6.08 40.15 -7.06
CA LYS A 346 6.69 41.50 -7.10
C LYS A 346 8.12 41.55 -7.67
N LYS A 347 8.67 40.40 -8.08
CA LYS A 347 10.00 40.28 -8.72
C LYS A 347 9.93 39.96 -10.21
N PHE A 348 8.73 39.81 -10.77
CA PHE A 348 8.42 39.81 -12.21
C PHE A 348 7.56 41.03 -12.50
#